data_AF-A0A420MN54-F1
#
_entry.id   AF-A0A420MN54-F1
#
_cell.length_a   1.000
_cell.length_b   1.000
_cell.length_c   1.000
_cell.angle_alpha   90.00
_cell.angle_beta   90.00
_cell.angle_gamma   90.00
#
_symmetry.space_group_name_H-M   'P 1'
#
loop_
_entity.id
_entity.type
_entity.pdbx_description
1 polymer ?
#
loop_
_entity_poly.entity_id
_entity_poly.type
_entity_poly.pdbx_seq_one_letter_code
_entity_poly.pdbx_strand_id
1 'polypeptide(L)'
;MQVSLRPYVPFSQDALTHVLFRGTEAGMITPKAESTAFSLKNGTLTPEKIDAYCDSLAFDLALNEGRKATDRNRLVSHILMFATTQCAGLQEVPSIEGIGLVQLALRFWAMQAVFFKYPWTIVKGASEIGMSPLDIPGCWFGKTLLPRLVNQQLDKAFETRMDELEREILEQLQNMILRRDRATYWCAIFLTTFTLLHSLEKDSWNMHAWEYEKNRDGGTRWPLRRDPCDYYGQNKHIADTLTTYFRIVTNGHAPFAIDWTKSSNQGLLGESSHARSLIEGIQKDLQNPQSNYGRELYALSEFRRDDIESLNYYYTKRLILG
;
A
#
# COMPACT_ATOMS: atom_id res chain seq x y z
N MET A 1 -11.94 -10.61 -6.94
CA MET A 1 -11.32 -11.46 -8.00
C MET A 1 -12.03 -12.82 -8.04
N GLN A 2 -12.37 -13.34 -9.23
CA GLN A 2 -12.94 -14.69 -9.38
C GLN A 2 -11.83 -15.72 -9.58
N VAL A 3 -11.88 -16.87 -8.90
CA VAL A 3 -10.90 -17.95 -9.06
C VAL A 3 -11.60 -19.30 -9.16
N SER A 4 -10.95 -20.28 -9.78
CA SER A 4 -11.40 -21.67 -9.83
C SER A 4 -10.63 -22.52 -8.83
N LEU A 5 -11.34 -23.39 -8.12
CA LEU A 5 -10.80 -24.25 -7.08
C LEU A 5 -10.85 -25.73 -7.50
N ARG A 6 -10.02 -26.55 -6.86
CA ARG A 6 -10.07 -28.02 -6.96
C ARG A 6 -9.85 -28.66 -5.58
N PRO A 7 -10.56 -29.75 -5.26
CA PRO A 7 -10.35 -30.47 -4.01
C PRO A 7 -8.96 -31.14 -3.99
N TYR A 8 -8.42 -31.38 -2.80
CA TYR A 8 -7.22 -32.19 -2.59
C TYR A 8 -7.34 -33.03 -1.31
N VAL A 9 -6.46 -34.01 -1.14
CA VAL A 9 -6.39 -34.81 0.09
C VAL A 9 -5.30 -34.22 1.00
N PRO A 10 -5.63 -33.69 2.18
CA PRO A 10 -4.65 -33.12 3.09
C PRO A 10 -3.85 -34.23 3.79
N PHE A 11 -2.58 -33.95 4.07
CA PHE A 11 -1.72 -34.87 4.82
C PHE A 11 -2.13 -35.00 6.30
N SER A 12 -2.66 -33.93 6.88
CA SER A 12 -3.18 -33.89 8.26
C SER A 12 -4.32 -32.88 8.37
N GLN A 13 -5.29 -33.15 9.25
CA GLN A 13 -6.39 -32.24 9.54
C GLN A 13 -5.91 -30.94 10.19
N ASP A 14 -4.86 -31.01 11.02
CA ASP A 14 -4.25 -29.83 11.65
C ASP A 14 -3.68 -28.85 10.60
N ALA A 15 -3.32 -29.36 9.43
CA ALA A 15 -2.84 -28.54 8.32
C ALA A 15 -3.96 -27.74 7.63
N LEU A 16 -5.23 -27.92 8.02
CA LEU A 16 -6.35 -27.12 7.54
C LEU A 16 -6.68 -25.96 8.47
N THR A 17 -6.14 -25.90 9.69
CA THR A 17 -6.55 -24.90 10.67
C THR A 17 -5.91 -23.52 10.39
N HIS A 18 -6.74 -22.49 10.26
CA HIS A 18 -6.30 -21.10 10.22
C HIS A 18 -5.88 -20.61 11.60
N VAL A 19 -4.88 -19.74 11.61
CA VAL A 19 -4.50 -18.93 12.77
C VAL A 19 -4.75 -17.47 12.37
N LEU A 20 -5.78 -16.86 12.95
CA LEU A 20 -6.28 -15.54 12.56
C LEU A 20 -5.58 -14.43 13.33
N PHE A 21 -4.32 -14.19 12.99
CA PHE A 21 -3.53 -13.13 13.64
C PHE A 21 -3.86 -11.72 13.11
N ARG A 22 -4.38 -11.62 11.88
CA ARG A 22 -4.68 -10.33 11.23
C ARG A 22 -5.98 -9.74 11.80
N GLY A 23 -6.00 -8.44 12.02
CA GLY A 23 -7.21 -7.69 12.41
C GLY A 23 -7.76 -7.99 13.81
N THR A 24 -7.04 -8.75 14.64
CA THR A 24 -7.42 -8.92 16.04
C THR A 24 -7.08 -7.68 16.85
N GLU A 25 -7.93 -7.34 17.82
CA GLU A 25 -7.63 -6.35 18.85
C GLU A 25 -6.34 -6.74 19.59
N ALA A 26 -5.60 -5.73 20.03
CA ALA A 26 -4.36 -5.94 20.79
C ALA A 26 -4.66 -6.78 22.05
N GLY A 27 -3.80 -7.75 22.34
CA GLY A 27 -3.93 -8.58 23.55
C GLY A 27 -4.83 -9.81 23.42
N MET A 28 -5.64 -9.94 22.37
CA MET A 28 -6.53 -11.11 22.20
C MET A 28 -5.75 -12.39 21.88
N ILE A 29 -6.20 -13.54 22.40
CA ILE A 29 -5.69 -14.85 21.96
C ILE A 29 -6.02 -15.02 20.47
N THR A 30 -5.04 -15.43 19.68
CA THR A 30 -5.22 -15.58 18.23
C THR A 30 -6.27 -16.66 17.92
N PRO A 31 -7.44 -16.31 17.34
CA PRO A 31 -8.49 -17.27 17.08
C PRO A 31 -8.05 -18.30 16.05
N LYS A 32 -8.57 -19.52 16.18
CA LYS A 32 -8.41 -20.59 15.19
C LYS A 32 -9.74 -20.83 14.48
N ALA A 33 -9.66 -21.10 13.19
CA ALA A 33 -10.82 -21.44 12.39
C ALA A 33 -10.52 -22.67 11.53
N GLU A 34 -11.46 -23.60 11.47
CA GLU A 34 -11.37 -24.75 10.57
C GLU A 34 -11.51 -24.33 9.11
N SER A 35 -11.02 -25.18 8.21
CA SER A 35 -10.98 -24.90 6.78
C SER A 35 -11.20 -26.18 5.99
N THR A 36 -11.48 -26.03 4.70
CA THR A 36 -11.71 -27.15 3.78
C THR A 36 -10.50 -27.42 2.89
N ALA A 37 -10.41 -28.65 2.38
CA ALA A 37 -9.28 -29.11 1.57
C ALA A 37 -9.45 -28.74 0.08
N PHE A 38 -9.39 -27.44 -0.21
CA PHE A 38 -9.37 -26.91 -1.58
C PHE A 38 -8.06 -26.19 -1.89
N SER A 39 -7.67 -26.23 -3.16
CA SER A 39 -6.54 -25.50 -3.72
C SER A 39 -6.97 -24.72 -4.97
N LEU A 40 -6.18 -23.72 -5.36
CA LEU A 40 -6.37 -23.05 -6.64
C LEU A 40 -6.14 -24.03 -7.81
N LYS A 41 -7.00 -23.94 -8.83
CA LYS A 41 -6.78 -24.60 -10.11
C LYS A 41 -5.67 -23.88 -10.88
N ASN A 42 -4.76 -24.63 -11.51
CA ASN A 42 -3.69 -24.05 -12.31
C ASN A 42 -4.24 -23.10 -13.40
N GLY A 43 -3.54 -22.00 -13.64
CA GLY A 43 -3.93 -20.98 -14.62
C GLY A 43 -5.06 -20.05 -14.17
N THR A 44 -5.64 -20.23 -12.97
CA THR A 44 -6.71 -19.33 -12.49
C THR A 44 -6.21 -17.95 -12.08
N LEU A 45 -4.92 -17.83 -11.75
CA LEU A 45 -4.21 -16.60 -11.42
C LEU A 45 -3.15 -16.36 -12.49
N THR A 46 -3.31 -15.28 -13.24
CA THR A 46 -2.29 -14.78 -14.15
C THR A 46 -1.86 -13.39 -13.70
N PRO A 47 -0.65 -12.92 -14.05
CA PRO A 47 -0.19 -11.57 -13.70
C PRO A 47 -1.19 -10.49 -14.12
N GLU A 48 -1.77 -10.59 -15.31
CA GLU A 48 -2.73 -9.60 -15.86
C GLU A 48 -4.00 -9.54 -15.01
N LYS A 49 -4.45 -10.68 -14.49
CA LYS A 49 -5.62 -10.77 -13.64
C LYS A 49 -5.38 -10.21 -12.24
N ILE A 50 -4.17 -10.42 -11.72
CA ILE A 50 -3.74 -9.84 -10.44
C ILE A 50 -3.64 -8.31 -10.60
N ASP A 51 -2.97 -7.84 -11.66
CA ASP A 51 -2.80 -6.42 -11.97
C ASP A 51 -4.16 -5.73 -12.14
N ALA A 52 -5.09 -6.32 -12.91
CA ALA A 52 -6.44 -5.75 -13.10
C ALA A 52 -7.25 -5.70 -11.79
N TYR A 53 -7.10 -6.71 -10.92
CA TYR A 53 -7.72 -6.67 -9.59
C TYR A 53 -7.11 -5.56 -8.73
N CYS A 54 -5.79 -5.39 -8.77
CA CYS A 54 -5.09 -4.36 -8.00
C CYS A 54 -5.38 -2.94 -8.50
N ASP A 55 -5.58 -2.75 -9.81
CA ASP A 55 -6.03 -1.47 -10.37
C ASP A 55 -7.41 -1.07 -9.81
N SER A 56 -8.37 -2.00 -9.81
CA SER A 56 -9.70 -1.78 -9.22
C SER A 56 -9.60 -1.55 -7.72
N LEU A 57 -8.78 -2.33 -7.02
CA LEU A 57 -8.61 -2.22 -5.58
C LEU A 57 -7.97 -0.88 -5.20
N ALA A 58 -6.95 -0.41 -5.92
CA ALA A 58 -6.31 0.88 -5.67
C ALA A 58 -7.33 2.04 -5.73
N PHE A 59 -8.24 2.01 -6.71
CA PHE A 59 -9.31 2.99 -6.82
C PHE A 59 -10.26 2.96 -5.61
N ASP A 60 -10.73 1.76 -5.23
CA ASP A 60 -11.61 1.59 -4.07
C ASP A 60 -10.93 2.02 -2.76
N LEU A 61 -9.64 1.72 -2.61
CA LEU A 61 -8.84 2.13 -1.47
C LEU A 61 -8.74 3.64 -1.38
N ALA A 62 -8.37 4.32 -2.47
CA ALA A 62 -8.26 5.77 -2.48
C ALA A 62 -9.60 6.44 -2.15
N LEU A 63 -10.72 5.93 -2.68
CA LEU A 63 -12.05 6.42 -2.36
C LEU A 63 -12.41 6.24 -0.89
N ASN A 64 -12.04 5.11 -0.31
CA ASN A 64 -12.25 4.84 1.11
C ASN A 64 -11.38 5.71 2.02
N GLU A 65 -10.11 5.94 1.66
CA GLU A 65 -9.23 6.87 2.37
C GLU A 65 -9.80 8.29 2.33
N GLY A 66 -10.22 8.77 1.14
CA GLY A 66 -10.83 10.08 0.97
C GLY A 66 -12.10 10.28 1.81
N ARG A 67 -12.96 9.26 1.94
CA ARG A 67 -14.16 9.33 2.78
C ARG A 67 -13.87 9.34 4.29
N LYS A 68 -12.79 8.67 4.71
CA LYS A 68 -12.39 8.56 6.12
C LYS A 68 -11.49 9.71 6.57
N ALA A 69 -10.98 10.52 5.65
CA ALA A 69 -10.09 11.65 5.91
C ALA A 69 -10.83 12.86 6.53
N THR A 70 -11.50 12.67 7.67
CA THR A 70 -12.19 13.78 8.34
C THR A 70 -11.22 14.64 9.14
N ASP A 71 -10.21 14.07 9.81
CA ASP A 71 -9.27 14.85 10.65
C ASP A 71 -7.80 14.41 10.60
N ARG A 72 -7.49 13.26 9.99
CA ARG A 72 -6.14 12.70 9.86
C ARG A 72 -5.97 12.08 8.48
N ASN A 73 -4.73 12.03 7.98
CA ASN A 73 -4.35 11.45 6.68
C ASN A 73 -4.93 12.18 5.47
N ARG A 74 -5.29 13.46 5.61
CA ARG A 74 -5.87 14.21 4.48
C ARG A 74 -4.86 14.37 3.35
N LEU A 75 -3.60 14.64 3.66
CA LEU A 75 -2.56 14.81 2.63
C LEU A 75 -2.31 13.52 1.84
N VAL A 76 -2.13 12.37 2.53
CA VAL A 76 -2.03 11.05 1.89
C VAL A 76 -3.25 10.79 1.00
N SER A 77 -4.45 11.01 1.54
CA SER A 77 -5.70 10.75 0.82
C SER A 77 -5.80 11.60 -0.46
N HIS A 78 -5.44 12.88 -0.39
CA HIS A 78 -5.45 13.77 -1.55
C HIS A 78 -4.45 13.35 -2.62
N ILE A 79 -3.23 13.00 -2.24
CA ILE A 79 -2.18 12.58 -3.18
C ILE A 79 -2.56 11.24 -3.84
N LEU A 80 -3.01 10.26 -3.05
CA LEU A 80 -3.40 8.95 -3.58
C LEU A 80 -4.66 9.06 -4.46
N MET A 81 -5.66 9.86 -4.06
CA MET A 81 -6.85 10.12 -4.86
C MET A 81 -6.50 10.79 -6.19
N PHE A 82 -5.60 11.76 -6.18
CA PHE A 82 -5.11 12.38 -7.41
C PHE A 82 -4.44 11.33 -8.31
N ALA A 83 -3.49 10.55 -7.77
CA ALA A 83 -2.77 9.52 -8.53
C ALA A 83 -3.73 8.48 -9.16
N THR A 84 -4.71 7.99 -8.40
CA THR A 84 -5.71 7.03 -8.91
C THR A 84 -6.61 7.64 -9.97
N THR A 85 -7.00 8.92 -9.80
CA THR A 85 -7.84 9.62 -10.79
C THR A 85 -7.10 9.82 -12.11
N GLN A 86 -5.81 10.15 -12.07
CA GLN A 86 -4.96 10.24 -13.27
C GLN A 86 -4.87 8.87 -13.98
N CYS A 87 -4.63 7.79 -13.24
CA CYS A 87 -4.48 6.45 -13.83
C CYS A 87 -5.79 5.89 -14.40
N ALA A 88 -6.93 6.21 -13.79
CA ALA A 88 -8.24 5.75 -14.23
C ALA A 88 -8.76 6.49 -15.48
N GLY A 89 -8.04 7.51 -15.97
CA GLY A 89 -8.45 8.29 -17.14
C GLY A 89 -9.79 9.03 -16.95
N LEU A 90 -10.16 9.33 -15.70
CA LEU A 90 -11.43 9.97 -15.36
C LEU A 90 -11.44 11.48 -15.63
N GLN A 91 -10.39 12.02 -16.25
CA GLN A 91 -10.27 13.43 -16.62
C GLN A 91 -10.19 13.58 -18.15
N GLU A 92 -10.87 14.60 -18.67
CA GLU A 92 -10.94 14.91 -20.12
C GLU A 92 -9.63 15.49 -20.71
N VAL A 93 -8.59 15.67 -19.88
CA VAL A 93 -7.39 16.51 -20.12
C VAL A 93 -6.13 15.62 -20.03
N PRO A 94 -4.97 15.97 -20.67
CA PRO A 94 -3.82 15.07 -20.75
C PRO A 94 -3.37 14.54 -19.39
N SER A 95 -3.20 13.22 -19.31
CA SER A 95 -2.55 12.57 -18.17
C SER A 95 -1.14 13.11 -17.98
N ILE A 96 -0.67 13.16 -16.74
CA ILE A 96 0.74 13.48 -16.47
C ILE A 96 1.68 12.53 -17.24
N GLU A 97 2.83 13.05 -17.65
CA GLU A 97 3.88 12.27 -18.30
C GLU A 97 4.45 11.23 -17.34
N GLY A 98 4.59 9.98 -17.81
CA GLY A 98 5.06 8.86 -16.98
C GLY A 98 3.98 8.21 -16.12
N ILE A 99 2.69 8.41 -16.42
CA ILE A 99 1.56 7.85 -15.65
C ILE A 99 1.64 6.32 -15.45
N GLY A 100 2.20 5.58 -16.41
CA GLY A 100 2.38 4.13 -16.28
C GLY A 100 3.18 3.73 -15.04
N LEU A 101 4.20 4.51 -14.66
CA LEU A 101 5.00 4.25 -13.46
C LEU A 101 4.17 4.47 -12.17
N VAL A 102 3.32 5.49 -12.16
CA VAL A 102 2.40 5.76 -11.05
C VAL A 102 1.39 4.62 -10.89
N GLN A 103 0.90 4.07 -12.01
CA GLN A 103 -0.01 2.92 -12.00
C GLN A 103 0.67 1.69 -11.37
N LEU A 104 1.93 1.40 -11.73
CA LEU A 104 2.68 0.30 -11.11
C LEU A 104 2.82 0.50 -9.59
N ALA A 105 3.13 1.70 -9.13
CA ALA A 105 3.22 2.01 -7.70
C ALA A 105 1.88 1.87 -6.97
N LEU A 106 0.77 2.27 -7.60
CA LEU A 106 -0.58 2.09 -7.05
C LEU A 106 -0.98 0.62 -6.97
N ARG A 107 -0.60 -0.21 -7.96
CA ARG A 107 -0.78 -1.67 -7.88
C ARG A 107 -0.02 -2.26 -6.71
N PHE A 108 1.25 -1.88 -6.55
CA PHE A 108 2.08 -2.31 -5.43
C PHE A 108 1.44 -1.94 -4.07
N TRP A 109 0.99 -0.69 -3.92
CA TRP A 109 0.27 -0.23 -2.74
C TRP A 109 -1.02 -1.02 -2.47
N ALA A 110 -1.80 -1.29 -3.51
CA ALA A 110 -3.02 -2.08 -3.40
C ALA A 110 -2.74 -3.54 -2.99
N MET A 111 -1.69 -4.16 -3.53
CA MET A 111 -1.25 -5.50 -3.12
C MET A 111 -0.87 -5.52 -1.64
N GLN A 112 -0.12 -4.54 -1.16
CA GLN A 112 0.21 -4.43 0.26
C GLN A 112 -1.04 -4.32 1.14
N ALA A 113 -2.04 -3.52 0.74
CA ALA A 113 -3.25 -3.35 1.53
C ALA A 113 -4.02 -4.66 1.79
N VAL A 114 -3.93 -5.63 0.87
CA VAL A 114 -4.54 -6.97 1.04
C VAL A 114 -3.95 -7.71 2.26
N PHE A 115 -2.65 -7.56 2.51
CA PHE A 115 -1.99 -8.28 3.60
C PHE A 115 -2.38 -7.73 4.98
N PHE A 116 -2.79 -6.46 5.09
CA PHE A 116 -2.91 -5.78 6.38
C PHE A 116 -4.30 -5.24 6.70
N LYS A 117 -5.00 -4.69 5.70
CA LYS A 117 -6.28 -3.98 5.91
C LYS A 117 -7.46 -4.73 5.30
N TYR A 118 -7.22 -5.50 4.23
CA TYR A 118 -8.26 -6.20 3.46
C TYR A 118 -7.91 -7.67 3.27
N PRO A 119 -7.94 -8.49 4.34
CA PRO A 119 -7.66 -9.90 4.20
C PRO A 119 -8.63 -10.57 3.22
N TRP A 120 -8.15 -11.62 2.55
CA TRP A 120 -8.96 -12.38 1.61
C TRP A 120 -10.23 -12.92 2.28
N THR A 121 -11.37 -12.67 1.65
CA THR A 121 -12.68 -13.20 2.06
C THR A 121 -13.46 -13.68 0.85
N ILE A 122 -14.32 -14.69 1.08
CA ILE A 122 -15.23 -15.19 0.05
C ILE A 122 -16.51 -14.35 0.07
N VAL A 123 -16.82 -13.73 -1.06
CA VAL A 123 -18.08 -13.00 -1.27
C VAL A 123 -19.15 -13.89 -1.92
N LYS A 124 -18.76 -14.85 -2.77
CA LYS A 124 -19.65 -15.76 -3.50
C LYS A 124 -19.02 -17.15 -3.61
N GLY A 125 -19.84 -18.21 -3.57
CA GLY A 125 -19.40 -19.61 -3.78
C GLY A 125 -18.89 -20.33 -2.52
N ALA A 126 -19.07 -19.77 -1.32
CA ALA A 126 -18.60 -20.38 -0.08
C ALA A 126 -19.23 -21.75 0.22
N SER A 127 -20.54 -21.88 0.00
CA SER A 127 -21.29 -23.12 0.23
C SER A 127 -20.82 -24.27 -0.66
N GLU A 128 -20.40 -23.98 -1.89
CA GLU A 128 -19.90 -24.98 -2.86
C GLU A 128 -18.60 -25.65 -2.41
N ILE A 129 -17.87 -25.03 -1.49
CA ILE A 129 -16.60 -25.53 -0.94
C ILE A 129 -16.66 -25.77 0.56
N GLY A 130 -17.86 -25.80 1.14
CA GLY A 130 -18.08 -26.10 2.56
C GLY A 130 -17.51 -25.07 3.54
N MET A 131 -17.34 -23.82 3.10
CA MET A 131 -16.92 -22.72 3.98
C MET A 131 -18.15 -21.93 4.44
N SER A 132 -18.14 -21.48 5.69
CA SER A 132 -19.21 -20.70 6.29
C SER A 132 -18.67 -19.40 6.92
N PRO A 133 -19.54 -18.38 7.09
CA PRO A 133 -19.19 -17.19 7.85
C PRO A 133 -18.71 -17.54 9.26
N LEU A 134 -17.69 -16.83 9.74
CA LEU A 134 -17.15 -16.97 11.07
C LEU A 134 -18.08 -16.34 12.11
N ASP A 135 -18.32 -17.08 13.19
CA ASP A 135 -18.95 -16.58 14.42
C ASP A 135 -17.87 -16.24 15.45
N ILE A 136 -16.93 -15.37 15.05
CA ILE A 136 -15.83 -14.89 15.88
C ILE A 136 -16.02 -13.38 16.08
N PRO A 137 -16.08 -12.87 17.32
CA PRO A 137 -16.23 -11.44 17.57
C PRO A 137 -15.12 -10.59 16.94
N GLY A 138 -15.44 -9.31 16.74
CA GLY A 138 -14.49 -8.33 16.19
C GLY A 138 -14.49 -8.29 14.67
N CYS A 139 -13.33 -8.04 14.06
CA CYS A 139 -13.26 -7.74 12.63
C CYS A 139 -13.58 -8.93 11.69
N TRP A 140 -13.65 -10.15 12.23
CA TRP A 140 -13.90 -11.38 11.50
C TRP A 140 -15.37 -11.81 11.51
N PHE A 141 -16.19 -11.19 12.36
CA PHE A 141 -17.60 -11.57 12.51
C PHE A 141 -18.35 -11.48 11.17
N GLY A 142 -19.02 -12.57 10.79
CA GLY A 142 -19.79 -12.66 9.55
C GLY A 142 -18.96 -12.76 8.26
N LYS A 143 -17.62 -12.73 8.34
CA LYS A 143 -16.74 -12.93 7.17
C LYS A 143 -16.52 -14.41 6.90
N THR A 144 -16.44 -14.78 5.63
CA THR A 144 -16.09 -16.15 5.23
C THR A 144 -14.65 -16.20 4.76
N LEU A 145 -13.82 -17.04 5.39
CA LEU A 145 -12.43 -17.23 5.01
C LEU A 145 -12.30 -18.03 3.71
N LEU A 146 -11.18 -17.83 3.02
CA LEU A 146 -10.77 -18.77 1.97
C LEU A 146 -10.22 -20.04 2.60
N PRO A 147 -10.32 -21.20 1.91
CA PRO A 147 -9.59 -22.39 2.30
C PRO A 147 -8.11 -22.07 2.56
N ARG A 148 -7.51 -22.65 3.62
CA ARG A 148 -6.17 -22.26 4.09
C ARG A 148 -5.11 -22.31 3.01
N LEU A 149 -5.09 -23.38 2.23
CA LEU A 149 -4.15 -23.54 1.12
C LEU A 149 -4.41 -22.52 0.00
N VAL A 150 -5.68 -22.22 -0.31
CA VAL A 150 -6.04 -21.19 -1.29
C VAL A 150 -5.52 -19.82 -0.84
N ASN A 151 -5.69 -19.47 0.44
CA ASN A 151 -5.17 -18.22 1.00
C ASN A 151 -3.64 -18.16 0.86
N GLN A 152 -2.92 -19.23 1.21
CA GLN A 152 -1.46 -19.29 1.08
C GLN A 152 -0.99 -19.20 -0.38
N GLN A 153 -1.72 -19.83 -1.32
CA GLN A 153 -1.38 -19.76 -2.74
C GLN A 153 -1.64 -18.37 -3.32
N LEU A 154 -2.69 -17.67 -2.86
CA LEU A 154 -2.96 -16.28 -3.23
C LEU A 154 -1.89 -15.34 -2.66
N ASP A 155 -1.60 -15.45 -1.36
CA ASP A 155 -0.56 -14.65 -0.70
C ASP A 155 0.78 -14.84 -1.44
N LYS A 156 1.18 -16.08 -1.73
CA LYS A 156 2.40 -16.37 -2.51
C LYS A 156 2.37 -15.74 -3.92
N ALA A 157 1.25 -15.80 -4.62
CA ALA A 157 1.13 -15.22 -5.96
C ALA A 157 1.27 -13.69 -5.93
N PHE A 158 0.67 -13.04 -4.93
CA PHE A 158 0.78 -11.60 -4.70
C PHE A 158 2.20 -11.21 -4.30
N GLU A 159 2.82 -11.93 -3.36
CA GLU A 159 4.22 -11.72 -2.96
C GLU A 159 5.18 -11.84 -4.15
N THR A 160 4.98 -12.86 -5.01
CA THR A 160 5.78 -13.04 -6.23
C THR A 160 5.61 -11.85 -7.18
N ARG A 161 4.35 -11.45 -7.43
CA ARG A 161 4.08 -10.30 -8.31
C ARG A 161 4.59 -8.98 -7.73
N MET A 162 4.58 -8.82 -6.40
CA MET A 162 5.13 -7.66 -5.71
C MET A 162 6.66 -7.56 -5.89
N ASP A 163 7.41 -8.66 -5.77
CA ASP A 163 8.87 -8.66 -6.04
C ASP A 163 9.18 -8.28 -7.49
N GLU A 164 8.39 -8.77 -8.45
CA GLU A 164 8.50 -8.37 -9.87
C GLU A 164 8.21 -6.88 -10.06
N LEU A 165 7.10 -6.38 -9.50
CA LEU A 165 6.69 -4.98 -9.62
C LEU A 165 7.67 -4.04 -8.93
N GLU A 166 8.19 -4.39 -7.76
CA GLU A 166 9.16 -3.56 -7.04
C GLU A 166 10.42 -3.33 -7.90
N ARG A 167 10.94 -4.40 -8.52
CA ARG A 167 12.10 -4.29 -9.43
C ARG A 167 11.77 -3.43 -10.64
N GLU A 168 10.63 -3.69 -11.29
CA GLU A 168 10.19 -2.93 -12.45
C GLU A 168 10.03 -1.44 -12.13
N ILE A 169 9.40 -1.11 -11.00
CA ILE A 169 9.20 0.27 -10.54
C ILE A 169 10.55 0.94 -10.27
N LEU A 170 11.45 0.29 -9.53
CA LEU A 170 12.75 0.87 -9.18
C LEU A 170 13.63 1.10 -10.41
N GLU A 171 13.65 0.16 -11.35
CA GLU A 171 14.38 0.30 -12.61
C GLU A 171 13.81 1.45 -13.46
N GLN A 172 12.49 1.49 -13.65
CA GLN A 172 11.85 2.57 -14.41
C GLN A 172 12.01 3.93 -13.73
N LEU A 173 11.88 3.99 -12.40
CA LEU A 173 12.06 5.21 -11.62
C LEU A 173 13.50 5.73 -11.74
N GLN A 174 14.50 4.86 -11.58
CA GLN A 174 15.90 5.22 -11.75
C GLN A 174 16.17 5.75 -13.16
N ASN A 175 15.70 5.04 -14.18
CA ASN A 175 15.84 5.46 -15.57
C ASN A 175 15.22 6.85 -15.79
N MET A 176 14.01 7.08 -15.27
CA MET A 176 13.30 8.35 -15.40
C MET A 176 14.02 9.50 -14.70
N ILE A 177 14.60 9.25 -13.52
CA ILE A 177 15.38 10.23 -12.75
C ILE A 177 16.69 10.60 -13.45
N LEU A 178 17.37 9.64 -14.08
CA LEU A 178 18.68 9.86 -14.71
C LEU A 178 18.61 10.48 -16.11
N ARG A 179 17.41 10.57 -16.70
CA ARG A 179 17.22 11.18 -18.01
C ARG A 179 17.50 12.68 -18.02
N ARG A 180 17.81 13.20 -19.22
CA ARG A 180 18.01 14.64 -19.45
C ARG A 180 16.70 15.44 -19.33
N ASP A 181 15.59 14.85 -19.74
CA ASP A 181 14.23 15.39 -19.70
C ASP A 181 13.48 15.03 -18.40
N ARG A 182 14.18 14.62 -17.33
CA ARG A 182 13.59 14.23 -16.02
C ARG A 182 12.60 15.25 -15.46
N ALA A 183 12.81 16.53 -15.78
CA ALA A 183 11.94 17.65 -15.46
C ALA A 183 10.48 17.41 -15.88
N THR A 184 10.26 16.86 -17.08
CA THR A 184 8.94 16.58 -17.65
C THR A 184 8.19 15.50 -16.87
N TYR A 185 8.93 14.58 -16.23
CA TYR A 185 8.38 13.46 -15.47
C TYR A 185 8.26 13.75 -13.97
N TRP A 186 8.52 14.97 -13.53
CA TRP A 186 8.62 15.31 -12.11
C TRP A 186 7.39 14.87 -11.31
N CYS A 187 6.18 15.08 -11.84
CA CYS A 187 4.95 14.72 -11.14
C CYS A 187 4.82 13.20 -10.98
N ALA A 188 5.09 12.42 -12.02
CA ALA A 188 5.07 10.96 -11.93
C ALA A 188 6.12 10.43 -10.96
N ILE A 189 7.34 10.98 -10.98
CA ILE A 189 8.40 10.63 -10.03
C ILE A 189 7.95 10.95 -8.60
N PHE A 190 7.35 12.12 -8.36
CA PHE A 190 6.84 12.52 -7.05
C PHE A 190 5.76 11.57 -6.54
N LEU A 191 4.72 11.31 -7.33
CA LEU A 191 3.61 10.43 -6.94
C LEU A 191 4.09 9.00 -6.70
N THR A 192 4.94 8.47 -7.58
CA THR A 192 5.54 7.14 -7.43
C THR A 192 6.34 7.05 -6.13
N THR A 193 7.25 8.01 -5.91
CA THR A 193 8.08 8.03 -4.69
C THR A 193 7.23 8.15 -3.44
N PHE A 194 6.23 9.04 -3.45
CA PHE A 194 5.31 9.21 -2.32
C PHE A 194 4.55 7.92 -2.01
N THR A 195 3.96 7.28 -3.02
CA THR A 195 3.20 6.03 -2.86
C THR A 195 4.09 4.90 -2.36
N LEU A 196 5.33 4.76 -2.85
CA LEU A 196 6.29 3.78 -2.34
C LEU A 196 6.69 4.04 -0.90
N LEU A 197 7.01 5.29 -0.53
CA LEU A 197 7.34 5.64 0.85
C LEU A 197 6.17 5.37 1.79
N HIS A 198 4.95 5.69 1.37
CA HIS A 198 3.75 5.39 2.15
C HIS A 198 3.53 3.88 2.29
N SER A 199 3.78 3.12 1.23
CA SER A 199 3.76 1.65 1.22
C SER A 199 4.77 1.08 2.25
N LEU A 200 5.99 1.63 2.31
CA LEU A 200 6.99 1.25 3.32
C LEU A 200 6.56 1.59 4.74
N GLU A 201 5.83 2.69 4.97
CA GLU A 201 5.28 3.01 6.30
C GLU A 201 4.30 1.92 6.77
N LYS A 202 3.46 1.43 5.86
CA LYS A 202 2.51 0.33 6.13
C LYS A 202 3.20 -0.98 6.40
N ASP A 203 4.20 -1.32 5.60
CA ASP A 203 4.96 -2.54 5.82
C ASP A 203 5.77 -2.49 7.13
N SER A 204 6.40 -1.35 7.44
CA SER A 204 7.08 -1.16 8.72
C SER A 204 6.13 -1.28 9.91
N TRP A 205 4.91 -0.73 9.81
CA TRP A 205 3.89 -0.94 10.85
C TRP A 205 3.57 -2.42 11.04
N ASN A 206 3.43 -3.17 9.93
CA ASN A 206 3.16 -4.60 9.99
C ASN A 206 4.33 -5.39 10.62
N MET A 207 5.58 -5.05 10.30
CA MET A 207 6.75 -5.66 10.94
C MET A 207 6.79 -5.36 12.44
N HIS A 208 6.47 -4.13 12.86
CA HIS A 208 6.34 -3.81 14.29
C HIS A 208 5.19 -4.56 14.96
N ALA A 209 4.05 -4.74 14.28
CA ALA A 209 2.95 -5.55 14.79
C ALA A 209 3.37 -7.01 14.97
N TRP A 210 4.12 -7.58 14.04
CA TRP A 210 4.68 -8.92 14.17
C TRP A 210 5.70 -9.03 15.30
N GLU A 211 6.57 -8.05 15.47
CA GLU A 211 7.51 -7.98 16.61
C GLU A 211 6.75 -7.98 17.94
N TYR A 212 5.67 -7.21 18.03
CA TYR A 212 4.79 -7.18 19.20
C TYR A 212 4.14 -8.55 19.46
N GLU A 213 3.55 -9.18 18.43
CA GLU A 213 2.91 -10.50 18.57
C GLU A 213 3.90 -11.61 18.90
N LYS A 214 5.13 -11.54 18.37
CA LYS A 214 6.20 -12.51 18.63
C LYS A 214 6.67 -12.48 20.09
N ASN A 215 6.72 -11.29 20.70
CA ASN A 215 7.34 -11.09 22.01
C ASN A 215 6.36 -11.08 23.19
N ARG A 216 5.05 -11.22 22.95
CA ARG A 216 4.03 -11.24 24.01
C ARG A 216 3.60 -12.65 24.43
N ASP A 217 3.13 -12.78 25.65
CA ASP A 217 2.52 -14.02 26.16
C ASP A 217 1.24 -14.37 25.37
N GLY A 218 1.12 -15.64 24.97
CA GLY A 218 0.01 -16.13 24.14
C GLY A 218 0.04 -15.61 22.70
N GLY A 219 1.13 -14.95 22.29
CA GLY A 219 1.36 -14.47 20.95
C GLY A 219 1.66 -15.57 19.92
N THR A 220 1.76 -15.18 18.65
CA THR A 220 2.06 -16.11 17.55
C THR A 220 3.54 -16.06 17.20
N ARG A 221 4.17 -17.24 17.08
CA ARG A 221 5.56 -17.34 16.63
C ARG A 221 5.73 -16.77 15.22
N TRP A 222 6.73 -15.91 15.07
CA TRP A 222 7.15 -15.40 13.76
C TRP A 222 7.56 -16.56 12.83
N PRO A 223 6.97 -16.67 11.63
CA PRO A 223 7.14 -17.84 10.77
C PRO A 223 8.40 -17.80 9.90
N LEU A 224 9.04 -16.63 9.72
CA LEU A 224 10.18 -16.48 8.83
C LEU A 224 11.52 -16.59 9.57
N ARG A 225 12.60 -16.84 8.81
CA ARG A 225 13.95 -16.98 9.36
C ARG A 225 14.56 -15.66 9.82
N ARG A 226 14.35 -14.60 9.02
CA ARG A 226 14.85 -13.25 9.27
C ARG A 226 13.89 -12.54 10.20
N ASP A 227 14.38 -11.75 11.14
CA ASP A 227 13.57 -11.19 12.22
C ASP A 227 12.74 -9.98 11.74
N PRO A 228 11.54 -9.70 12.29
CA PRO A 228 10.77 -8.52 11.88
C PRO A 228 11.56 -7.21 11.96
N CYS A 229 12.47 -7.09 12.94
CA CYS A 229 13.34 -5.93 13.05
C CYS A 229 14.28 -5.67 11.87
N ASP A 230 14.74 -6.74 11.22
CA ASP A 230 15.59 -6.61 10.05
C ASP A 230 14.82 -6.04 8.85
N TYR A 231 13.52 -6.34 8.74
CA TYR A 231 12.66 -5.88 7.64
C TYR A 231 12.33 -4.39 7.77
N TYR A 232 11.88 -3.91 8.94
CA TYR A 232 11.66 -2.45 9.06
C TYR A 232 12.97 -1.65 9.02
N GLY A 233 14.11 -2.27 9.38
CA GLY A 233 15.44 -1.71 9.15
C GLY A 233 15.77 -1.57 7.66
N GLN A 234 15.44 -2.59 6.85
CA GLN A 234 15.55 -2.54 5.39
C GLN A 234 14.62 -1.49 4.79
N ASN A 235 13.37 -1.40 5.25
CA ASN A 235 12.40 -0.39 4.78
C ASN A 235 12.92 1.03 5.01
N LYS A 236 13.55 1.28 6.16
CA LYS A 236 14.19 2.57 6.44
C LYS A 236 15.29 2.89 5.42
N HIS A 237 16.14 1.92 5.08
CA HIS A 237 17.21 2.10 4.10
C HIS A 237 16.67 2.37 2.68
N ILE A 238 15.63 1.65 2.26
CA ILE A 238 14.95 1.89 0.98
C ILE A 238 14.33 3.28 0.97
N ALA A 239 13.65 3.68 2.04
CA ALA A 239 13.03 4.99 2.16
C ALA A 239 14.04 6.15 2.08
N ASP A 240 15.20 6.00 2.73
CA ASP A 240 16.30 6.97 2.65
C ASP A 240 16.82 7.07 1.21
N THR A 241 17.03 5.93 0.55
CA THR A 241 17.47 5.88 -0.85
C THR A 241 16.49 6.57 -1.79
N LEU A 242 15.20 6.22 -1.73
CA LEU A 242 14.14 6.82 -2.54
C LEU A 242 14.08 8.34 -2.36
N THR A 243 14.19 8.81 -1.11
CA THR A 243 14.20 10.24 -0.79
C THR A 243 15.42 10.93 -1.41
N THR A 244 16.61 10.34 -1.29
CA THR A 244 17.84 10.87 -1.91
C THR A 244 17.70 10.95 -3.43
N TYR A 245 17.18 9.91 -4.08
CA TYR A 245 16.98 9.90 -5.53
C TYR A 245 16.00 10.98 -5.99
N PHE A 246 14.90 11.17 -5.25
CA PHE A 246 13.99 12.27 -5.55
C PHE A 246 14.66 13.64 -5.43
N ARG A 247 15.53 13.84 -4.43
CA ARG A 247 16.27 15.10 -4.25
C ARG A 247 17.19 15.42 -5.43
N ILE A 248 17.69 14.43 -6.15
CA ILE A 248 18.47 14.65 -7.39
C ILE A 248 17.60 15.35 -8.45
N VAL A 249 16.31 14.99 -8.53
CA VAL A 249 15.37 15.58 -9.50
C VAL A 249 15.08 17.05 -9.15
N THR A 250 14.99 17.38 -7.87
CA THR A 250 14.69 18.74 -7.38
C THR A 250 15.93 19.60 -7.09
N ASN A 251 17.12 19.17 -7.52
CA ASN A 251 18.40 19.82 -7.19
C ASN A 251 18.55 20.12 -5.69
N GLY A 252 18.15 19.16 -4.84
CA GLY A 252 18.23 19.25 -3.39
C GLY A 252 17.02 19.89 -2.68
N HIS A 253 16.06 20.44 -3.41
CA HIS A 253 14.91 21.12 -2.79
C HIS A 253 13.81 20.14 -2.36
N ALA A 254 13.10 20.48 -1.29
CA ALA A 254 11.81 19.85 -1.00
C ALA A 254 10.77 20.25 -2.07
N PRO A 255 9.83 19.34 -2.45
CA PRO A 255 8.89 19.58 -3.55
C PRO A 255 8.04 20.85 -3.33
N PHE A 256 7.65 21.14 -2.09
CA PHE A 256 6.82 22.30 -1.76
C PHE A 256 7.62 23.53 -1.29
N ALA A 257 8.96 23.44 -1.27
CA ALA A 257 9.84 24.59 -1.10
C ALA A 257 10.19 25.26 -2.44
N ILE A 258 9.86 24.60 -3.56
CA ILE A 258 10.02 25.16 -4.90
C ILE A 258 9.01 26.30 -5.10
N ASP A 259 9.46 27.40 -5.69
CA ASP A 259 8.57 28.48 -6.09
C ASP A 259 7.89 28.14 -7.43
N TRP A 260 6.69 27.58 -7.35
CA TRP A 260 5.90 27.15 -8.50
C TRP A 260 5.33 28.31 -9.32
N THR A 261 5.41 29.55 -8.82
CA THR A 261 5.01 30.75 -9.58
C THR A 261 6.03 31.13 -10.65
N LYS A 262 7.29 30.69 -10.51
CA LYS A 262 8.34 30.95 -11.51
C LYS A 262 8.11 30.15 -12.78
N SER A 263 8.14 30.84 -13.92
CA SER A 263 7.98 30.23 -15.25
C SER A 263 8.94 29.07 -15.52
N SER A 264 10.17 29.13 -15.01
CA SER A 264 11.16 28.06 -15.11
C SER A 264 10.74 26.75 -14.44
N ASN A 265 9.91 26.83 -13.38
CA ASN A 265 9.45 25.68 -12.61
C ASN A 265 8.10 25.17 -13.12
N GLN A 266 7.29 26.03 -13.75
CA GLN A 266 5.99 25.63 -14.32
C GLN A 266 6.13 24.55 -15.40
N GLY A 267 7.25 24.51 -16.13
CA GLY A 267 7.54 23.47 -17.11
C GLY A 267 7.73 22.07 -16.51
N LEU A 268 8.01 21.95 -15.21
CA LEU A 268 8.20 20.66 -14.52
C LEU A 268 6.87 19.89 -14.35
N LEU A 269 5.74 20.60 -14.32
CA LEU A 269 4.41 19.99 -14.19
C LEU A 269 3.77 19.70 -15.56
N GLY A 270 4.50 19.96 -16.65
CA GLY A 270 4.00 19.86 -18.01
C GLY A 270 2.78 20.76 -18.24
N GLU A 271 1.90 20.30 -19.14
CA GLU A 271 0.64 20.99 -19.47
C GLU A 271 -0.52 20.61 -18.52
N SER A 272 -0.28 19.74 -17.53
CA SER A 272 -1.32 19.28 -16.62
C SER A 272 -1.74 20.37 -15.63
N SER A 273 -2.86 21.03 -15.91
CA SER A 273 -3.50 22.00 -15.01
C SER A 273 -3.87 21.38 -13.66
N HIS A 274 -4.25 20.11 -13.66
CA HIS A 274 -4.59 19.35 -12.45
C HIS A 274 -3.38 19.11 -11.56
N ALA A 275 -2.22 18.72 -12.14
CA ALA A 275 -0.98 18.56 -11.38
C ALA A 275 -0.56 19.89 -10.73
N ARG A 276 -0.67 21.00 -11.48
CA ARG A 276 -0.42 22.35 -10.93
C ARG A 276 -1.35 22.68 -9.77
N SER A 277 -2.65 22.45 -9.94
CA SER A 277 -3.65 22.71 -8.89
C SER A 277 -3.41 21.88 -7.63
N LEU A 278 -3.01 20.61 -7.75
CA LEU A 278 -2.65 19.77 -6.61
C LEU A 278 -1.46 20.36 -5.85
N ILE A 279 -0.37 20.66 -6.55
CA ILE A 279 0.89 21.11 -5.93
C ILE A 279 0.72 22.48 -5.25
N GLU A 280 0.09 23.43 -5.95
CA GLU A 280 -0.19 24.76 -5.38
C GLU A 280 -1.16 24.66 -4.20
N GLY A 281 -2.18 23.78 -4.29
CA GLY A 281 -3.11 23.52 -3.20
C GLY A 281 -2.42 22.99 -1.95
N ILE A 282 -1.58 21.96 -2.10
CA ILE A 282 -0.80 21.39 -1.00
C ILE A 282 0.17 22.43 -0.42
N GLN A 283 0.88 23.19 -1.26
CA GLN A 283 1.81 24.21 -0.79
C GLN A 283 1.10 25.29 0.04
N LYS A 284 -0.05 25.78 -0.45
CA LYS A 284 -0.88 26.75 0.26
C LYS A 284 -1.37 26.22 1.60
N ASP A 285 -1.79 24.95 1.65
CA ASP A 285 -2.20 24.29 2.89
C ASP A 285 -1.03 24.16 3.88
N LEU A 286 0.16 23.76 3.41
CA LEU A 286 1.35 23.66 4.26
C LEU A 286 1.79 24.99 4.85
N GLN A 287 1.57 26.09 4.13
CA GLN A 287 1.86 27.45 4.59
C GLN A 287 0.79 28.01 5.54
N ASN A 288 -0.41 27.40 5.56
CA ASN A 288 -1.50 27.81 6.43
C ASN A 288 -1.40 27.12 7.79
N PRO A 289 -1.15 27.84 8.90
CA PRO A 289 -1.03 27.24 10.24
C PRO A 289 -2.32 26.55 10.73
N GLN A 290 -3.47 26.89 10.13
CA GLN A 290 -4.76 26.28 10.44
C GLN A 290 -5.04 25.02 9.62
N SER A 291 -4.22 24.70 8.62
CA SER A 291 -4.39 23.47 7.84
C SER A 291 -3.96 22.24 8.64
N ASN A 292 -4.61 21.11 8.34
CA ASN A 292 -4.29 19.84 8.97
C ASN A 292 -2.96 19.24 8.44
N TYR A 293 -2.49 19.61 7.24
CA TYR A 293 -1.30 18.96 6.66
C TYR A 293 -0.04 19.20 7.48
N GLY A 294 0.19 20.44 7.92
CA GLY A 294 1.33 20.76 8.78
C GLY A 294 1.27 19.97 10.08
N ARG A 295 0.10 19.94 10.74
CA ARG A 295 -0.10 19.19 11.98
C ARG A 295 0.16 17.69 11.80
N GLU A 296 -0.33 17.11 10.71
CA GLU A 296 -0.11 15.70 10.36
C GLU A 296 1.38 15.36 10.15
N LEU A 297 2.12 16.21 9.44
CA LEU A 297 3.53 15.97 9.11
C LEU A 297 4.49 16.17 10.29
N TYR A 298 4.19 17.12 11.18
CA TYR A 298 4.97 17.38 12.39
C TYR A 298 4.57 16.51 13.57
N ALA A 299 3.44 15.79 13.49
CA ALA A 299 3.07 14.82 14.50
C ALA A 299 4.14 13.73 14.62
N LEU A 300 4.34 13.26 15.85
CA LEU A 300 5.24 12.16 16.13
C LEU A 300 4.58 10.86 15.64
N SER A 301 5.22 10.18 14.71
CA SER A 301 4.78 8.88 14.20
C SER A 301 5.46 7.78 15.03
N GLU A 302 4.72 7.19 15.96
CA GLU A 302 5.17 6.07 16.80
C GLU A 302 4.28 4.86 16.57
N PHE A 303 4.85 3.66 16.68
CA PHE A 303 4.08 2.44 16.48
C PHE A 303 3.01 2.29 17.57
N ARG A 304 1.76 2.08 17.12
CA ARG A 304 0.64 1.68 17.96
C ARG A 304 -0.08 0.49 17.34
N ARG A 305 -0.20 -0.61 18.08
CA ARG A 305 -0.73 -1.90 17.58
C ARG A 305 -2.23 -1.84 17.23
N ASP A 306 -2.96 -0.94 17.86
CA ASP A 306 -4.39 -0.68 17.67
C ASP A 306 -4.67 0.33 16.55
N ASP A 307 -3.64 1.00 16.02
CA ASP A 307 -3.76 2.02 14.98
C ASP A 307 -2.80 1.77 13.81
N ILE A 308 -3.31 1.18 12.74
CA ILE A 308 -2.59 0.92 11.47
C ILE A 308 -2.11 2.19 10.75
N GLU A 309 -2.60 3.35 11.15
CA GLU A 309 -2.21 4.65 10.61
C GLU A 309 -1.17 5.35 11.51
N SER A 310 -0.76 4.73 12.62
CA SER A 310 0.15 5.30 13.62
C SER A 310 1.54 5.70 13.09
N LEU A 311 2.03 4.97 12.09
CA LEU A 311 3.30 5.26 11.40
C LEU A 311 3.13 6.07 10.11
N ASN A 312 1.94 6.58 9.80
CA ASN A 312 1.79 7.47 8.66
C ASN A 312 2.72 8.68 8.78
N TYR A 313 3.25 9.08 7.64
CA TYR A 313 4.22 10.16 7.50
C TYR A 313 5.60 9.88 8.10
N TYR A 314 5.88 8.69 8.63
CA TYR A 314 7.20 8.37 9.19
C TYR A 314 8.33 8.50 8.15
N TYR A 315 8.08 8.13 6.88
CA TYR A 315 9.03 8.26 5.77
C TYR A 315 8.65 9.39 4.82
N THR A 316 7.38 9.50 4.42
CA THR A 316 6.90 10.48 3.44
C THR A 316 7.11 11.93 3.88
N LYS A 317 7.16 12.23 5.20
CA LYS A 317 7.49 13.59 5.66
C LYS A 317 8.89 14.04 5.25
N ARG A 318 9.85 13.11 5.13
CA ARG A 318 11.21 13.43 4.65
C ARG A 318 11.13 13.92 3.21
N LEU A 319 10.40 13.22 2.36
CA LEU A 319 10.15 13.65 0.98
C LEU A 319 9.55 15.07 0.94
N ILE A 320 8.54 15.34 1.77
CA ILE A 320 7.72 16.56 1.74
C ILE A 320 8.44 17.78 2.34
N LEU A 321 9.05 17.65 3.52
CA LEU A 321 9.53 18.78 4.32
C LEU A 321 11.00 19.15 4.07
N GLY A 322 11.86 18.17 3.73
CA GLY A 322 13.30 18.41 3.72
C GLY A 322 14.03 17.32 4.47
#